data_AF-A0A7X6T2S6-F1
#
_entry.id   AF-A0A7X6T2S6-F1
#
_cell.length_a   1.000
_cell.length_b   1.000
_cell.length_c   1.000
_cell.angle_alpha   90.00
_cell.angle_beta   90.00
_cell.angle_gamma   90.00
#
_symmetry.space_group_name_H-M   'P 1'
#
loop_
_entity.id
_entity.type
_entity.pdbx_description
1 polymer ?
#
loop_
_entity_poly.entity_id
_entity_poly.type
_entity_poly.pdbx_seq_one_letter_code
_entity_poly.pdbx_strand_id
1 'polypeptide(L)'
;LGIFLPLIAVNCAILGGSLFMQQREFANVGLATAYGFGSGIGWLLAIVGMAAIREKLEYSNVPKPLKGLGITFIITALMAIGFMSFAGIDI
;
A
#
# COMPACT_ATOMS: atom_id res chain seq x y z
N LEU A 1 5.30 -1.65 -18.70
CA LEU A 1 4.28 -2.38 -17.93
C LEU A 1 4.33 -3.91 -18.08
N GLY A 2 4.92 -4.49 -19.14
CA GLY A 2 4.90 -5.94 -19.38
C GLY A 2 5.47 -6.82 -18.24
N ILE A 3 6.57 -6.41 -17.61
CA ILE A 3 7.15 -7.15 -16.46
C ILE A 3 6.31 -7.00 -15.18
N PHE A 4 5.54 -5.91 -15.06
CA PHE A 4 4.77 -5.62 -13.84
C PHE A 4 3.46 -6.40 -13.76
N LEU A 5 2.91 -6.87 -14.89
CA LEU A 5 1.64 -7.60 -14.90
C LEU A 5 1.69 -8.93 -14.11
N PRO A 6 2.74 -9.76 -14.24
CA PRO A 6 2.94 -10.92 -13.35
C PRO A 6 3.16 -10.53 -11.88
N LEU A 7 3.89 -9.45 -11.62
CA LEU A 7 4.17 -8.94 -10.27
C LEU A 7 2.92 -8.42 -9.55
N ILE A 8 1.93 -7.92 -10.28
CA ILE A 8 0.64 -7.51 -9.73
C ILE A 8 -0.17 -8.73 -9.28
N ALA A 9 -0.15 -9.83 -10.04
CA ALA A 9 -0.91 -11.05 -9.70
C ALA A 9 -0.47 -11.68 -8.37
N VAL A 10 0.81 -11.53 -8.01
CA VAL A 10 1.39 -12.03 -6.74
C VAL A 10 1.50 -10.95 -5.66
N ASN A 11 0.80 -9.82 -5.83
CA ASN A 11 0.86 -8.74 -4.86
C ASN A 11 0.21 -9.14 -3.53
N CYS A 12 0.93 -8.93 -2.42
CA CYS A 12 0.48 -9.31 -1.09
C CYS A 12 -0.81 -8.59 -0.65
N ALA A 13 -1.05 -7.35 -1.09
CA ALA A 13 -2.26 -6.62 -0.73
C ALA A 13 -3.49 -7.18 -1.48
N ILE A 14 -3.33 -7.57 -2.75
CA ILE A 14 -4.40 -8.15 -3.55
C ILE A 14 -4.77 -9.55 -3.04
N LEU A 15 -3.76 -10.39 -2.77
CA LEU A 15 -3.96 -11.72 -2.21
C LEU A 15 -4.54 -11.65 -0.78
N GLY A 16 -4.08 -10.71 0.05
CA GLY A 16 -4.65 -10.49 1.37
C GLY A 16 -6.12 -10.05 1.31
N GLY A 17 -6.45 -9.12 0.41
CA GLY A 17 -7.83 -8.67 0.20
C GLY A 17 -8.77 -9.82 -0.20
N SER A 18 -8.35 -10.69 -1.12
CA SER A 18 -9.18 -11.83 -1.53
C SER A 18 -9.35 -12.87 -0.42
N LEU A 19 -8.30 -13.14 0.38
CA LEU A 19 -8.41 -14.02 1.54
C LEU A 19 -9.33 -13.45 2.63
N PHE A 20 -9.22 -12.15 2.94
CA PHE A 20 -10.10 -11.52 3.93
C PHE A 20 -11.56 -11.47 3.49
N MET A 21 -11.84 -11.40 2.19
CA MET A 21 -13.21 -11.53 1.67
C MET A 21 -13.82 -12.89 1.98
N GLN A 22 -13.04 -13.97 1.90
CA GLN A 22 -13.50 -15.32 2.22
C GLN A 22 -13.63 -15.52 3.73
N GLN A 23 -12.67 -15.05 4.53
CA GLN A 23 -12.71 -15.17 5.99
C GLN A 23 -13.85 -14.39 6.64
N ARG A 24 -14.28 -13.27 6.06
CA ARG A 24 -15.39 -12.44 6.57
C ARG A 24 -16.78 -12.86 6.06
N GLU A 25 -16.88 -13.93 5.27
CA GLU A 25 -18.14 -14.49 4.73
C GLU A 25 -19.15 -13.42 4.28
N PHE A 26 -18.75 -12.50 3.38
CA PHE A 26 -19.65 -11.46 2.90
C PHE A 26 -20.88 -12.06 2.19
N ALA A 27 -22.06 -11.90 2.77
CA ALA A 27 -23.31 -12.47 2.26
C ALA A 27 -23.80 -11.88 0.92
N ASN A 28 -23.31 -10.68 0.54
CA ASN A 28 -23.77 -9.95 -0.63
C ASN A 28 -22.62 -9.52 -1.55
N VAL A 29 -22.80 -9.70 -2.87
CA VAL A 29 -21.86 -9.25 -3.91
C VAL A 29 -21.63 -7.74 -3.86
N GLY A 30 -22.65 -6.96 -3.44
CA GLY A 30 -22.53 -5.52 -3.26
C GLY A 30 -21.50 -5.12 -2.19
N LEU A 31 -21.51 -5.77 -1.02
CA LEU A 31 -20.54 -5.53 0.06
C LEU A 31 -19.14 -5.99 -0.32
N ALA A 32 -19.04 -7.13 -1.00
CA ALA A 32 -17.79 -7.65 -1.55
C ALA A 32 -17.13 -6.67 -2.53
N THR A 33 -17.93 -6.05 -3.41
CA THR A 33 -17.45 -5.07 -4.40
C THR A 33 -17.01 -3.76 -3.72
N ALA A 34 -17.80 -3.28 -2.74
CA ALA A 34 -17.45 -2.10 -1.95
C ALA A 34 -16.17 -2.29 -1.12
N TYR A 35 -15.98 -3.48 -0.52
CA TYR A 35 -14.77 -3.84 0.20
C TYR A 35 -13.54 -3.89 -0.72
N GLY A 36 -13.66 -4.55 -1.88
CA GLY A 36 -12.60 -4.58 -2.88
C GLY A 36 -12.21 -3.19 -3.35
N PHE A 37 -13.19 -2.34 -3.66
CA PHE A 37 -12.96 -0.96 -4.08
C PHE A 37 -12.32 -0.10 -2.99
N GLY A 38 -12.80 -0.21 -1.74
CA GLY A 38 -12.23 0.48 -0.59
C GLY A 38 -10.78 0.08 -0.31
N SER A 39 -10.48 -1.23 -0.34
CA SER A 39 -9.11 -1.74 -0.17
C SER A 39 -8.17 -1.27 -1.28
N GLY A 40 -8.67 -1.20 -2.53
CA GLY A 40 -7.92 -0.70 -3.67
C GLY A 40 -7.59 0.79 -3.57
N ILE A 41 -8.55 1.61 -3.12
CA ILE A 41 -8.31 3.05 -2.87
C ILE A 41 -7.27 3.25 -1.77
N GLY A 42 -7.35 2.50 -0.67
CA GLY A 42 -6.35 2.56 0.40
C GLY A 42 -4.95 2.25 -0.09
N TRP A 43 -4.80 1.21 -0.92
CA TRP A 43 -3.52 0.86 -1.54
C TRP A 43 -3.01 1.94 -2.50
N LEU A 44 -3.89 2.53 -3.32
CA LEU A 44 -3.55 3.64 -4.21
C LEU A 44 -3.03 4.84 -3.41
N LEU A 45 -3.71 5.23 -2.33
CA LEU A 45 -3.28 6.33 -1.46
C LEU A 45 -1.89 6.09 -0.87
N ALA A 46 -1.61 4.86 -0.41
CA ALA A 46 -0.31 4.50 0.12
C ALA A 46 0.82 4.63 -0.93
N ILE A 47 0.58 4.18 -2.16
CA ILE A 47 1.59 4.26 -3.25
C ILE A 47 1.79 5.69 -3.72
N VAL A 48 0.72 6.48 -3.88
CA VAL A 48 0.81 7.89 -4.27
C VAL A 48 1.56 8.69 -3.20
N GLY A 49 1.30 8.45 -1.91
CA GLY A 49 2.05 9.04 -0.81
C GLY A 49 3.54 8.70 -0.85
N MET A 50 3.87 7.42 -1.07
CA MET A 50 5.26 6.98 -1.22
C MET A 50 5.93 7.64 -2.44
N ALA A 51 5.24 7.77 -3.57
CA ALA A 51 5.76 8.43 -4.76
C ALA A 51 6.06 9.92 -4.50
N ALA A 52 5.14 10.64 -3.85
CA ALA A 52 5.32 12.05 -3.51
C ALA A 52 6.51 12.27 -2.57
N ILE A 53 6.69 11.39 -1.57
CA ILE A 53 7.85 11.47 -0.66
C ILE A 53 9.16 11.20 -1.44
N ARG A 54 9.17 10.24 -2.36
CA ARG A 54 10.36 9.92 -3.17
C ARG A 54 10.75 11.07 -4.10
N GLU A 55 9.79 11.71 -4.74
CA GLU A 55 10.02 12.89 -5.58
C GLU A 55 10.60 14.05 -4.76
N LYS A 56 10.05 14.32 -3.57
CA LYS A 56 10.59 15.32 -2.63
C LYS A 56 12.04 15.00 -2.22
N LEU A 57 12.35 13.72 -2.03
CA LEU A 57 13.68 13.27 -1.59
C LEU A 57 14.75 13.38 -2.67
N GLU A 58 14.36 13.35 -3.95
CA GLU A 58 15.29 13.51 -5.07
C GLU A 58 15.99 14.87 -5.06
N TYR A 59 15.27 15.91 -4.61
CA TYR A 59 15.81 17.25 -4.41
C TYR A 59 16.64 17.41 -3.13
N SER A 60 16.75 16.36 -2.30
CA SER A 60 17.45 16.40 -1.01
C SER A 60 18.81 15.69 -1.05
N ASN A 61 19.74 16.12 -0.19
CA ASN A 61 21.07 15.50 -0.07
C ASN A 61 21.01 14.15 0.66
N VAL A 62 20.66 13.10 -0.07
CA VAL A 62 20.68 11.72 0.43
C VAL A 62 22.12 11.16 0.37
N PRO A 63 22.65 10.55 1.45
CA PRO A 63 23.97 9.93 1.44
C PRO A 63 24.08 8.82 0.38
N LYS A 64 25.16 8.84 -0.41
CA LYS A 64 25.41 7.94 -1.56
C LYS A 64 25.12 6.44 -1.32
N PRO A 65 25.48 5.80 -0.19
CA PRO A 65 25.22 4.38 0.01
C PRO A 65 23.75 4.03 0.31
N LEU A 66 22.91 5.01 0.66
CA LEU A 66 21.50 4.79 1.01
C LEU A 66 20.52 5.22 -0.10
N LYS A 67 21.04 5.78 -1.21
CA LYS A 67 20.22 6.20 -2.35
C LYS A 67 19.54 4.98 -3.00
N GLY A 68 18.24 5.08 -3.25
CA GLY A 68 17.44 4.03 -3.87
C GLY A 68 16.69 3.16 -2.87
N LEU A 69 17.13 1.92 -2.68
CA LEU A 69 16.39 0.92 -1.89
C LEU A 69 16.44 1.19 -0.39
N GLY A 70 17.61 1.53 0.15
CA GLY A 70 17.79 1.75 1.59
C GLY A 70 16.87 2.83 2.16
N ILE A 71 16.83 4.00 1.50
CA ILE A 71 15.95 5.07 1.96
C ILE A 71 14.47 4.78 1.75
N THR A 72 14.11 3.99 0.74
CA THR A 72 12.72 3.60 0.49
C THR A 72 12.19 2.72 1.62
N PHE A 73 13.00 1.82 2.18
CA PHE A 73 12.62 1.03 3.36
C PHE A 73 12.40 1.91 4.60
N ILE A 74 13.28 2.90 4.84
CA ILE A 74 13.14 3.84 5.95
C ILE A 74 11.84 4.66 5.80
N ILE A 75 11.57 5.18 4.61
CA ILE A 75 10.33 5.92 4.31
C ILE A 75 9.11 5.02 4.54
N THR A 76 9.15 3.78 4.09
CA THR A 76 8.04 2.83 4.27
C THR A 76 7.76 2.57 5.75
N ALA A 77 8.82 2.44 6.57
CA ALA A 77 8.67 2.26 8.02
C ALA A 77 8.07 3.52 8.70
N LEU A 78 8.56 4.71 8.36
CA LEU A 78 8.01 5.98 8.87
C LEU A 78 6.55 6.19 8.45
N MET A 79 6.22 5.83 7.21
CA MET A 79 4.85 5.88 6.69
C MET A 79 3.95 4.90 7.43
N ALA A 80 4.42 3.69 7.77
CA ALA A 80 3.67 2.73 8.57
C ALA A 80 3.34 3.28 9.97
N ILE A 81 4.27 3.99 10.62
CA ILE A 81 4.01 4.66 11.91
C ILE A 81 2.90 5.72 11.76
N GLY A 82 2.91 6.48 10.67
CA GLY A 82 1.84 7.43 10.37
C GLY A 82 0.47 6.75 10.20
N PHE A 83 0.43 5.61 9.51
CA PHE A 83 -0.81 4.84 9.32
C PHE A 83 -1.30 4.14 10.60
N MET A 84 -0.43 3.84 11.57
CA MET A 84 -0.86 3.29 12.87
C MET A 84 -1.81 4.25 13.62
N SER A 85 -1.78 5.54 13.33
CA SER A 85 -2.73 6.52 13.89
C SER A 85 -4.19 6.17 13.58
N PHE A 86 -4.45 5.44 12.50
CA PHE A 86 -5.79 5.01 12.10
C PHE A 86 -6.21 3.65 12.70
N ALA A 87 -5.30 2.93 13.36
CA ALA A 87 -5.56 1.58 13.88
C ALA A 87 -6.54 1.55 15.07
N GLY A 88 -6.83 2.69 15.70
CA GLY A 88 -7.79 2.84 16.79
C GLY A 88 -9.19 3.31 16.37
N ILE A 89 -9.45 3.46 15.07
CA ILE A 89 -10.77 3.86 14.57
C ILE A 89 -11.61 2.59 14.40
N ASP A 90 -12.51 2.34 15.35
CA ASP A 90 -13.61 1.38 15.21
C ASP A 90 -14.88 2.11 14.75
N ILE A 91 -15.49 1.64 13.66
CA ILE A 91 -16.72 2.17 13.07
C ILE A 91 -17.74 1.04 12.97
#